data_AF-A0A2D6JCB9-F1
#
_entry.id   AF-A0A2D6JCB9-F1
#
_cell.length_a   1.000
_cell.length_b   1.000
_cell.length_c   1.000
_cell.angle_alpha   90.00
_cell.angle_beta   90.00
_cell.angle_gamma   90.00
#
_symmetry.space_group_name_H-M   'P 1'
#
loop_
_entity.id
_entity.type
_entity.pdbx_description
1 polymer ?
#
loop_
_entity_poly.entity_id
_entity_poly.type
_entity_poly.pdbx_seq_one_letter_code
_entity_poly.pdbx_strand_id
1 'polypeptide(L)'
;MAEKHHSGMQPASRGIPSKEALWLSDIRKLRDQWKYGQNVRLEMEQILQIVFPDQYQAKYYEVSKAFMALLLEELELEGEQVGAFLRDNNFSKATFYNVILPRLRRVGMVKTERRRFHHSKSTQKHYQNIIRPSTQFSKFFGHLAREYESIVETAKARASAIVEEGKRER
;
A
#
# COMPACT_ATOMS: atom_id res chain seq x y z
N MET A 1 20.32 -32.57 -10.03
CA MET A 1 19.92 -31.21 -9.60
C MET A 1 18.44 -31.26 -9.32
N ALA A 2 18.02 -31.10 -8.06
CA ALA A 2 16.62 -31.26 -7.67
C ALA A 2 15.94 -29.89 -7.64
N GLU A 3 14.96 -29.69 -8.53
CA GLU A 3 14.05 -28.56 -8.52
C GLU A 3 13.22 -28.58 -7.24
N LYS A 4 13.38 -27.57 -6.40
CA LYS A 4 12.51 -27.36 -5.25
C LYS A 4 11.22 -26.70 -5.73
N HIS A 5 10.14 -27.49 -5.76
CA HIS A 5 8.79 -26.98 -5.86
C HIS A 5 8.52 -25.95 -4.76
N HIS A 6 8.26 -24.70 -5.15
CA HIS A 6 7.79 -23.65 -4.25
C HIS A 6 6.32 -23.92 -3.88
N SER A 7 6.09 -24.82 -2.91
CA SER A 7 4.79 -24.90 -2.23
C SER A 7 4.59 -23.62 -1.42
N GLY A 8 3.43 -22.97 -1.58
CA GLY A 8 2.99 -21.72 -0.95
C GLY A 8 3.81 -21.28 0.27
N MET A 9 4.77 -20.39 0.05
CA MET A 9 5.50 -19.71 1.10
C MET A 9 4.53 -18.80 1.84
N GLN A 10 3.90 -19.30 2.89
CA GLN A 10 3.49 -18.43 3.98
C GLN A 10 4.75 -17.68 4.43
N PRO A 11 4.69 -16.37 4.74
CA PRO A 11 5.83 -15.67 5.28
C PRO A 11 6.24 -16.46 6.52
N ALA A 12 7.53 -16.82 6.61
CA ALA A 12 8.05 -17.34 7.88
C ALA A 12 7.57 -16.39 8.99
N SER A 13 7.33 -16.91 10.20
CA SER A 13 6.87 -16.18 11.39
C SER A 13 7.60 -14.85 11.72
N ARG A 14 8.64 -14.51 10.96
CA ARG A 14 9.38 -13.25 10.90
C ARG A 14 8.70 -12.12 10.07
N GLY A 15 7.55 -12.39 9.44
CA GLY A 15 6.74 -11.41 8.72
C GLY A 15 7.11 -11.20 7.23
N ILE A 16 6.47 -10.23 6.57
CA ILE A 16 6.77 -9.88 5.16
C ILE A 16 8.22 -9.39 5.03
N PRO A 17 9.01 -9.93 4.09
CA PRO A 17 10.35 -9.42 3.78
C PRO A 17 10.39 -7.90 3.65
N SER A 18 11.41 -7.24 4.20
CA SER A 18 11.51 -5.77 4.24
C SER A 18 11.55 -5.12 2.85
N LYS A 19 11.97 -5.88 1.82
CA LYS A 19 11.98 -5.45 0.41
C LYS A 19 10.59 -5.49 -0.22
N GLU A 20 9.69 -6.32 0.27
CA GLU A 20 8.31 -6.41 -0.20
C GLU A 20 7.43 -5.36 0.49
N ALA A 21 6.42 -4.89 -0.25
CA ALA A 21 5.59 -3.76 0.15
C ALA A 21 4.12 -4.15 0.35
N LEU A 22 3.69 -5.26 -0.25
CA LEU A 22 2.31 -5.70 -0.29
C LEU A 22 2.27 -7.21 -0.05
N TRP A 23 1.27 -7.63 0.70
CA TRP A 23 0.93 -9.02 0.91
C TRP A 23 -0.55 -9.22 0.61
N LEU A 24 -0.81 -9.92 -0.48
CA LEU A 24 -2.17 -10.22 -0.93
C LEU A 24 -2.46 -11.70 -0.67
N SER A 25 -3.42 -11.96 0.22
CA SER A 25 -4.07 -13.27 0.30
C SER A 25 -5.00 -13.49 -0.89
N ASP A 26 -5.58 -14.69 -1.01
CA ASP A 26 -6.54 -15.01 -2.09
C ASP A 26 -7.65 -13.94 -2.18
N ILE A 27 -7.65 -13.21 -3.29
CA ILE A 27 -8.55 -12.08 -3.56
C ILE A 27 -10.02 -12.54 -3.52
N ARG A 28 -10.32 -13.78 -3.91
CA ARG A 28 -11.69 -14.32 -3.86
C ARG A 28 -12.17 -14.49 -2.43
N LYS A 29 -11.28 -14.91 -1.53
CA LYS A 29 -11.59 -15.00 -0.09
C LYS A 29 -11.79 -13.61 0.51
N LEU A 30 -10.95 -12.64 0.12
CA LEU A 30 -11.11 -11.25 0.54
C LEU A 30 -12.44 -10.65 0.05
N ARG A 31 -12.90 -10.99 -1.16
CA ARG A 31 -14.21 -10.56 -1.68
C ARG A 31 -15.34 -10.97 -0.75
N ASP A 32 -15.34 -12.21 -0.30
CA ASP A 32 -16.42 -12.74 0.53
C ASP A 32 -16.32 -12.20 1.97
N GLN A 33 -15.11 -12.05 2.50
CA GLN A 33 -14.86 -11.50 3.84
C GLN A 33 -15.18 -10.01 3.95
N TRP A 34 -14.74 -9.21 2.97
CA TRP A 34 -14.91 -7.75 2.97
C TRP A 34 -16.18 -7.32 2.23
N LYS A 35 -16.88 -8.26 1.60
CA LYS A 35 -18.14 -8.06 0.87
C LYS A 35 -18.09 -6.95 -0.18
N TYR A 36 -16.91 -6.64 -0.73
CA TYR A 36 -16.76 -5.55 -1.69
C TYR A 36 -17.43 -5.82 -3.05
N GLY A 37 -17.86 -7.06 -3.31
CA GLY A 37 -18.71 -7.39 -4.47
C GLY A 37 -20.13 -6.81 -4.39
N GLN A 38 -20.51 -6.18 -3.29
CA GLN A 38 -21.84 -5.57 -3.05
C GLN A 38 -21.80 -4.03 -3.10
N ASN A 39 -20.84 -3.42 -3.80
CA ASN A 39 -20.60 -1.96 -3.80
C ASN A 39 -20.33 -1.35 -2.41
N VAL A 40 -19.80 -2.16 -1.49
CA VAL A 40 -19.41 -1.68 -0.15
C VAL A 40 -18.06 -0.96 -0.26
N ARG A 41 -17.98 0.26 0.28
CA ARG A 41 -16.73 1.01 0.41
C ARG A 41 -15.79 0.26 1.35
N LEU A 42 -14.54 0.08 0.93
CA LEU A 42 -13.50 -0.42 1.81
C LEU A 42 -12.98 0.69 2.74
N GLU A 43 -12.78 0.33 4.00
CA GLU A 43 -12.19 1.19 5.00
C GLU A 43 -10.66 1.19 4.92
N MET A 44 -10.02 2.25 5.43
CA MET A 44 -8.56 2.40 5.41
C MET A 44 -7.87 1.22 6.10
N GLU A 45 -8.47 0.72 7.19
CA GLU A 45 -8.04 -0.45 7.93
C GLU A 45 -7.87 -1.68 7.05
N GLN A 46 -8.80 -1.91 6.13
CA GLN A 46 -8.78 -3.07 5.24
C GLN A 46 -7.66 -2.90 4.20
N ILE A 47 -7.50 -1.68 3.66
CA ILE A 47 -6.41 -1.37 2.72
C ILE A 47 -5.05 -1.58 3.41
N LEU A 48 -4.92 -1.13 4.66
CA LEU A 48 -3.68 -1.27 5.43
C LEU A 48 -3.35 -2.73 5.76
N GLN A 49 -4.33 -3.63 5.87
CA GLN A 49 -4.04 -5.06 6.05
C GLN A 49 -3.27 -5.67 4.87
N ILE A 50 -3.38 -5.09 3.67
CA ILE A 50 -2.60 -5.51 2.49
C ILE A 50 -1.14 -5.07 2.62
N VAL A 51 -0.88 -3.92 3.25
CA VAL A 51 0.46 -3.34 3.40
C VAL A 51 1.15 -3.85 4.67
N PHE A 52 0.37 -4.06 5.73
CA PHE A 52 0.75 -4.49 7.06
C PHE A 52 -0.28 -5.52 7.58
N PRO A 53 -0.18 -6.79 7.18
CA PRO A 53 -1.10 -7.82 7.64
C PRO A 53 -0.93 -8.03 9.14
N ASP A 54 -2.00 -7.78 9.87
CA ASP A 54 -2.11 -7.91 11.33
C ASP A 54 -1.70 -9.30 11.84
N GLN A 55 -2.06 -10.34 11.09
CA GLN A 55 -1.73 -11.76 11.34
C GLN A 55 -0.23 -11.99 11.58
N TYR A 56 0.62 -11.22 10.89
CA TYR A 56 2.08 -11.38 10.94
C TYR A 56 2.78 -10.21 11.62
N GLN A 57 2.17 -9.02 11.59
CA GLN A 57 2.80 -7.75 11.96
C GLN A 57 1.83 -6.83 12.72
N ALA A 58 1.12 -7.37 13.71
CA ALA A 58 0.10 -6.66 14.50
C ALA A 58 0.55 -5.26 14.97
N LYS A 59 1.77 -5.13 15.51
CA LYS A 59 2.26 -3.82 15.97
C LYS A 59 2.50 -2.84 14.83
N TYR A 60 2.94 -3.31 13.65
CA TYR A 60 3.15 -2.43 12.50
C TYR A 60 1.82 -2.00 11.91
N TYR A 61 0.84 -2.90 11.90
CA TYR A 61 -0.53 -2.59 11.52
C TYR A 61 -1.11 -1.51 12.43
N GLU A 62 -1.05 -1.70 13.76
CA GLU A 62 -1.53 -0.74 14.75
C GLU A 62 -0.92 0.67 14.56
N VAL A 63 0.40 0.74 14.47
CA VAL A 63 1.11 2.03 14.31
C VAL A 63 0.77 2.67 12.96
N SER A 64 0.68 1.88 11.88
CA SER A 64 0.34 2.40 10.55
C SER A 64 -1.11 2.91 10.50
N LYS A 65 -2.05 2.23 11.15
CA LYS A 65 -3.44 2.64 11.27
C LYS A 65 -3.55 3.98 12.00
N ALA A 66 -2.98 4.07 13.19
CA ALA A 66 -3.01 5.29 14.00
C ALA A 66 -2.34 6.47 13.26
N PHE A 67 -1.20 6.21 12.62
CA PHE A 67 -0.49 7.25 11.86
C PHE A 67 -1.29 7.73 10.63
N MET A 68 -1.89 6.82 9.86
CA MET A 68 -2.67 7.20 8.69
C MET A 68 -3.96 7.93 9.07
N ALA A 69 -4.58 7.58 10.20
CA ALA A 69 -5.72 8.32 10.73
C ALA A 69 -5.34 9.78 11.01
N LEU A 70 -4.28 10.01 11.79
CA LEU A 70 -3.76 11.36 12.07
C LEU A 70 -3.37 12.10 10.78
N LEU A 71 -2.65 11.45 9.87
CA LEU A 71 -2.20 12.09 8.64
C LEU A 71 -3.35 12.48 7.71
N LEU A 72 -4.46 11.74 7.70
CA LEU A 72 -5.63 12.09 6.90
C LEU A 72 -6.49 13.18 7.55
N GLU A 73 -6.43 13.31 8.87
CA GLU A 73 -7.04 14.41 9.60
C GLU A 73 -6.29 15.73 9.37
N GLU A 74 -4.96 15.70 9.50
CA GLU A 74 -4.11 16.90 9.41
C GLU A 74 -3.68 17.24 7.98
N LEU A 75 -3.70 16.27 7.06
CA LEU A 75 -3.23 16.31 5.67
C LEU A 75 -1.73 16.65 5.47
N GLU A 76 -1.07 17.18 6.49
CA GLU A 76 0.34 17.55 6.50
C GLU A 76 0.90 17.36 7.91
N LEU A 77 1.99 16.58 8.02
CA LEU A 77 2.69 16.39 9.29
C LEU A 77 4.17 16.73 9.16
N GLU A 78 4.65 17.59 10.04
CA GLU A 78 6.05 17.94 10.20
C GLU A 78 6.77 16.94 11.13
N GLY A 79 8.09 16.88 11.00
CA GLY A 79 8.92 15.95 11.79
C GLY A 79 8.72 16.06 13.31
N GLU A 80 8.44 17.26 13.83
CA GLU A 80 8.16 17.48 15.25
C GLU A 80 6.81 16.89 15.68
N GLN A 81 5.75 17.13 14.89
CA GLN A 81 4.42 16.57 15.11
C GLN A 81 4.44 15.05 15.06
N VAL A 82 5.14 14.47 14.08
CA VAL A 82 5.36 13.01 14.01
C VAL A 82 6.11 12.52 15.24
N GLY A 83 7.14 13.26 15.66
CA GLY A 83 7.91 12.94 16.86
C GLY A 83 7.07 12.97 18.14
N ALA A 84 6.12 13.90 18.26
CA ALA A 84 5.19 14.00 19.38
C ALA A 84 4.20 12.82 19.35
N PHE A 85 3.53 12.60 18.22
CA PHE A 85 2.63 11.46 18.01
C PHE A 85 3.24 10.12 18.44
N LEU A 86 4.49 9.85 18.04
CA LEU A 86 5.18 8.61 18.40
C LEU A 86 5.46 8.51 19.91
N ARG A 87 5.75 9.62 20.59
CA ARG A 87 5.94 9.63 22.05
C ARG A 87 4.62 9.42 22.77
N ASP A 88 3.60 10.16 22.39
CA ASP A 88 2.30 10.18 23.07
C ASP A 88 1.58 8.82 22.98
N ASN A 89 1.81 8.10 21.88
CA ASN A 89 1.27 6.75 21.66
C ASN A 89 2.24 5.62 22.06
N ASN A 90 3.40 5.94 22.66
CA ASN A 90 4.43 4.97 23.03
C ASN A 90 4.87 4.04 21.87
N PHE A 91 5.08 4.62 20.68
CA PHE A 91 5.51 3.94 19.48
C PHE A 91 7.02 4.07 19.25
N SER A 92 7.65 2.98 18.81
CA SER A 92 9.08 2.97 18.50
C SER A 92 9.40 3.84 17.29
N LYS A 93 10.24 4.87 17.52
CA LYS A 93 10.80 5.70 16.44
C LYS A 93 11.53 4.87 15.40
N ALA A 94 12.33 3.88 15.83
CA ALA A 94 13.06 3.01 14.92
C ALA A 94 12.10 2.22 14.02
N THR A 95 11.05 1.64 14.59
CA THR A 95 10.03 0.91 13.82
C THR A 95 9.33 1.82 12.81
N PHE A 96 8.94 3.02 13.24
CA PHE A 96 8.26 3.96 12.37
C PHE A 96 9.14 4.41 11.20
N TYR A 97 10.33 4.94 11.47
CA TYR A 97 11.19 5.51 10.44
C TYR A 97 11.91 4.47 9.58
N ASN A 98 12.15 3.26 10.08
CA ASN A 98 12.89 2.23 9.33
C ASN A 98 11.97 1.26 8.59
N VAL A 99 10.72 1.09 9.04
CA VAL A 99 9.80 0.09 8.47
C VAL A 99 8.54 0.74 7.93
N ILE A 100 7.76 1.40 8.78
CA ILE A 100 6.40 1.81 8.45
C ILE A 100 6.40 2.92 7.41
N LEU A 101 7.08 4.04 7.69
CA LEU A 101 7.13 5.18 6.78
C LEU A 101 7.77 4.80 5.43
N PRO A 102 8.92 4.09 5.38
CA PRO A 102 9.47 3.62 4.11
C PRO A 102 8.52 2.73 3.31
N ARG A 103 7.78 1.82 3.96
CA ARG A 103 6.83 0.93 3.27
C ARG A 103 5.63 1.71 2.73
N LEU A 104 5.03 2.60 3.52
CA LEU A 104 3.94 3.48 3.08
C LEU A 104 4.36 4.36 1.88
N ARG A 105 5.60 4.86 1.88
CA ARG A 105 6.17 5.58 0.74
C ARG A 105 6.32 4.69 -0.48
N ARG A 106 6.84 3.48 -0.30
CA ARG A 106 7.09 2.53 -1.39
C ARG A 106 5.80 2.11 -2.11
N VAL A 107 4.71 1.91 -1.37
CA VAL A 107 3.39 1.63 -1.97
C VAL A 107 2.71 2.89 -2.54
N GLY A 108 3.27 4.07 -2.31
CA GLY A 108 2.74 5.32 -2.86
C GLY A 108 1.55 5.89 -2.09
N MET A 109 1.33 5.46 -0.84
CA MET A 109 0.26 6.00 0.02
C MET A 109 0.64 7.33 0.67
N VAL A 110 1.94 7.57 0.90
CA VAL A 110 2.44 8.84 1.44
C VAL A 110 3.64 9.35 0.66
N LYS A 111 3.85 10.66 0.69
CA LYS A 111 5.05 11.33 0.16
C LYS A 111 5.75 12.10 1.25
N THR A 112 7.07 12.23 1.13
CA THR A 112 7.90 12.99 2.06
C THR A 112 8.70 14.03 1.30
N GLU A 113 8.66 15.27 1.77
CA GLU A 113 9.37 16.39 1.17
C GLU A 113 10.27 17.04 2.23
N ARG A 114 11.33 17.74 1.80
CA ARG A 114 12.18 18.53 2.68
C ARG A 114 11.94 19.99 2.36
N ARG A 115 11.33 20.73 3.29
CA ARG A 115 11.15 22.18 3.17
C ARG A 115 12.30 22.89 3.89
N ARG A 116 12.90 23.87 3.23
CA ARG A 116 13.88 24.75 3.86
C ARG A 116 13.12 25.79 4.66
N PHE A 117 13.53 26.03 5.90
CA PHE A 117 13.03 27.16 6.68
C PHE A 117 14.18 28.09 7.07
N HIS A 118 13.90 29.39 7.08
CA HIS A 118 14.84 30.41 7.50
C HIS A 118 14.67 30.64 9.00
N HIS A 119 15.62 30.15 9.79
CA HIS A 119 15.70 30.53 11.20
C HIS A 119 16.42 31.88 11.27
N SER A 120 15.73 32.92 11.77
CA SER A 120 16.16 34.32 11.72
C SER A 120 17.52 34.63 12.37
N LYS A 121 18.08 33.69 13.14
CA LYS A 121 19.35 33.82 13.87
C LYS A 121 20.45 32.85 13.44
N SER A 122 20.28 32.09 12.36
CA SER A 122 21.24 31.05 11.95
C SER A 122 21.66 31.18 10.48
N THR A 123 22.97 31.25 10.24
CA THR A 123 23.60 31.10 8.91
C THR A 123 23.54 29.67 8.37
N GLN A 124 23.23 28.67 9.19
CA GLN A 124 23.07 27.28 8.76
C GLN A 124 21.73 27.01 8.08
N LYS A 125 21.77 26.16 7.03
CA LYS A 125 20.59 25.69 6.31
C LYS A 125 19.83 24.66 7.16
N HIS A 126 18.63 25.00 7.61
CA HIS A 126 17.75 24.08 8.31
C HIS A 126 16.71 23.49 7.37
N TYR A 127 16.47 22.19 7.50
CA TYR A 127 15.52 21.42 6.69
C TYR A 127 14.52 20.73 7.61
N GLN A 128 13.25 20.84 7.26
CA GLN A 128 12.17 20.16 7.94
C GLN A 128 11.58 19.10 7.01
N ASN A 129 11.39 17.89 7.55
CA ASN A 129 10.71 16.83 6.83
C ASN A 129 9.20 17.03 6.97
N ILE A 130 8.50 17.02 5.85
CA ILE A 130 7.05 17.12 5.76
C ILE A 130 6.51 15.84 5.14
N ILE A 131 5.49 15.24 5.74
CA ILE A 131 4.81 14.04 5.27
C ILE A 131 3.39 14.41 4.86
N ARG A 132 2.94 13.94 3.69
CA ARG A 132 1.58 14.16 3.17
C ARG A 132 0.98 12.88 2.58
N PRO A 133 -0.36 12.74 2.56
CA PRO A 133 -1.03 11.72 1.77
C PRO A 133 -0.63 11.80 0.28
N SER A 134 -0.65 10.66 -0.40
CA SER A 134 -0.33 10.55 -1.81
C SER A 134 -1.40 9.72 -2.53
N THR A 135 -1.77 10.16 -3.73
CA THR A 135 -2.67 9.43 -4.62
C THR A 135 -1.94 8.45 -5.54
N GLN A 136 -0.62 8.26 -5.39
CA GLN A 136 0.16 7.39 -6.29
C GLN A 136 -0.28 5.92 -6.16
N PHE A 137 -0.65 5.49 -4.96
CA PHE A 137 -1.24 4.17 -4.72
C PHE A 137 -2.45 3.92 -5.65
N SER A 138 -3.46 4.79 -5.61
CA SER A 138 -4.68 4.61 -6.41
C SER A 138 -4.42 4.78 -7.91
N LYS A 139 -3.54 5.72 -8.30
CA LYS A 139 -3.16 5.91 -9.72
C LYS A 139 -2.52 4.65 -10.31
N PHE A 140 -1.57 4.05 -9.60
CA PHE A 140 -0.86 2.86 -10.06
C PHE A 140 -1.80 1.66 -10.18
N PHE A 141 -2.51 1.30 -9.10
CA PHE A 141 -3.40 0.14 -9.11
C PHE A 141 -4.60 0.32 -10.04
N GLY A 142 -5.16 1.53 -10.11
CA GLY A 142 -6.26 1.85 -11.02
C GLY A 142 -5.83 1.83 -12.48
N HIS A 143 -4.58 2.18 -12.81
CA HIS A 143 -4.06 1.98 -14.17
C HIS A 143 -3.87 0.49 -14.47
N LEU A 144 -3.17 -0.24 -13.59
CA LEU A 144 -2.92 -1.68 -13.76
C LEU A 144 -4.20 -2.49 -13.97
N ALA A 145 -5.24 -2.23 -13.18
CA ALA A 145 -6.52 -2.92 -13.29
C ALA A 145 -7.19 -2.68 -14.65
N ARG A 146 -7.23 -1.41 -15.10
CA ARG A 146 -7.83 -1.03 -16.40
C ARG A 146 -7.08 -1.64 -17.58
N GLU A 147 -5.75 -1.67 -17.54
CA GLU A 147 -4.95 -2.29 -18.61
C GLU A 147 -5.25 -3.79 -18.73
N TYR A 148 -5.32 -4.50 -17.60
CA TYR A 148 -5.64 -5.93 -17.63
C TYR A 148 -7.05 -6.20 -18.15
N GLU A 149 -8.04 -5.41 -17.74
CA GLU A 149 -9.40 -5.48 -18.26
C GLU A 149 -9.44 -5.29 -19.79
N SER A 150 -8.75 -4.27 -20.30
CA SER A 150 -8.64 -4.01 -21.74
C SER A 150 -8.02 -5.19 -22.51
N ILE A 151 -6.96 -5.80 -21.97
CA ILE A 151 -6.31 -6.98 -22.55
C ILE A 151 -7.30 -8.16 -22.63
N VAL A 152 -8.06 -8.40 -21.57
CA VAL A 152 -9.04 -9.50 -21.49
C VAL A 152 -10.19 -9.29 -22.49
N GLU A 153 -10.76 -8.10 -22.55
CA GLU A 153 -11.84 -7.79 -23.49
C GLU A 153 -11.38 -7.92 -24.94
N THR A 154 -10.15 -7.47 -25.23
CA THR A 154 -9.53 -7.66 -26.55
C THR A 154 -9.38 -9.15 -26.90
N ALA A 155 -8.97 -9.98 -25.94
CA ALA A 155 -8.85 -11.42 -26.15
C ALA A 155 -10.21 -12.09 -26.40
N LYS A 156 -11.26 -11.72 -25.66
CA LYS A 156 -12.63 -12.22 -25.86
C LYS A 156 -13.19 -11.83 -27.23
N ALA A 157 -12.96 -10.59 -27.66
CA ALA A 157 -13.39 -10.09 -28.97
C ALA A 157 -12.76 -10.92 -30.10
N ARG A 158 -11.45 -11.20 -30.02
CA ARG A 158 -10.77 -12.08 -30.99
C ARG A 158 -11.32 -13.50 -31.00
N ALA A 159 -11.55 -14.08 -29.82
CA ALA A 159 -12.11 -15.43 -29.72
C ALA A 159 -13.51 -15.54 -30.34
N SER A 160 -14.34 -14.51 -30.14
CA SER A 160 -15.69 -14.45 -30.72
C SER A 160 -15.66 -14.32 -32.24
N ALA A 161 -14.73 -13.54 -32.81
CA ALA A 161 -14.57 -13.40 -34.26
C ALA A 161 -14.20 -14.73 -34.94
N ILE A 162 -13.28 -15.50 -34.35
CA ILE A 162 -12.87 -16.82 -34.87
C ILE A 162 -14.05 -17.80 -34.89
N VAL A 163 -14.88 -17.79 -33.85
CA VAL A 163 -16.07 -18.66 -33.77
C VAL A 163 -17.09 -18.29 -34.86
N GLU A 164 -17.27 -17.01 -35.15
CA GLU A 164 -18.19 -16.55 -36.19
C GLU A 164 -17.67 -16.82 -37.62
N GLU A 165 -16.36 -16.73 -37.85
CA GLU A 165 -15.73 -17.12 -39.12
C GLU A 165 -15.88 -18.64 -39.36
N GLY A 166 -15.62 -19.47 -38.36
CA GLY A 166 -15.77 -20.93 -38.46
C GLY A 166 -17.23 -21.42 -38.61
N LYS A 167 -18.23 -20.58 -38.28
CA LYS A 167 -19.65 -20.85 -38.57
C LYS A 167 -20.06 -20.47 -39.99
N ARG A 168 -19.38 -19.51 -40.63
CA ARG A 168 -19.68 -19.06 -42.01
C ARG A 168 -19.14 -20.00 -43.07
N GLU A 169 -18.12 -20.80 -42.73
CA GLU A 169 -17.50 -21.78 -43.62
C GLU A 169 -18.15 -23.18 -43.57
N ARG A 170 -19.23 -23.35 -42.79
CA ARG A 170 -20.04 -24.57 -42.70
C ARG A 170 -21.45 -24.32 -43.22
#